data_AF-A0A0E0B9H5-F1
#
_entry.id   AF-A0A0E0B9H5-F1
#
_cell.length_a   1.000
_cell.length_b   1.000
_cell.length_c   1.000
_cell.angle_alpha   90.00
_cell.angle_beta   90.00
_cell.angle_gamma   90.00
#
_symmetry.space_group_name_H-M   'P 1'
#
loop_
_entity.id
_entity.type
_entity.pdbx_description
1 polymer ?
#
loop_
_entity_poly.entity_id
_entity_poly.type
_entity_poly.pdbx_seq_one_letter_code
_entity_poly.pdbx_strand_id
1 'polypeptide(L)'
;MSRVPKWKIEKAKVKVVFRLQFHATNIPSTGWDKLFLSFISADTGKVSAKTNKANVRNGSCKWPDPIYEATRLLQDSRTKTYDDKLYKIVVAMGTSRSSILGELDVNLAEFAEALKPVSIALPLRGCEFGTILHVWF
;
A
#
# COMPACT_ATOMS: atom_id res chain seq x y z
N MET A 1 -37.25 -19.03 23.45
CA MET A 1 -36.36 -18.32 22.50
C MET A 1 -34.91 -18.68 22.83
N SER A 2 -34.29 -19.59 22.07
CA SER A 2 -32.89 -19.98 22.28
C SER A 2 -31.98 -18.83 21.86
N ARG A 3 -31.17 -18.33 22.80
CA ARG A 3 -30.08 -17.40 22.48
C ARG A 3 -28.99 -18.23 21.80
N VAL A 4 -28.89 -18.12 20.48
CA VAL A 4 -27.75 -18.65 19.73
C VAL A 4 -26.50 -18.01 20.33
N PRO A 5 -25.57 -18.79 20.90
CA PRO A 5 -24.32 -18.21 21.38
C PRO A 5 -23.62 -17.64 20.14
N LYS A 6 -23.35 -16.33 20.12
CA LYS A 6 -22.43 -15.74 19.14
C LYS A 6 -21.06 -16.35 19.44
N TRP A 7 -20.74 -17.45 18.77
CA TRP A 7 -19.44 -18.09 18.87
C TRP A 7 -18.39 -17.03 18.53
N LYS A 8 -17.54 -16.70 19.50
CA LYS A 8 -16.41 -15.80 19.26
C LYS A 8 -15.47 -16.55 18.33
N ILE A 9 -15.34 -16.06 17.10
CA ILE A 9 -14.32 -16.53 16.17
C ILE A 9 -12.97 -16.32 16.85
N GLU A 10 -12.25 -17.40 17.09
CA GLU A 10 -10.90 -17.36 17.63
C GLU A 10 -9.96 -16.91 16.52
N LYS A 11 -9.30 -15.76 16.72
CA LYS A 11 -8.36 -15.20 15.75
C LYS A 11 -6.94 -15.24 16.28
N ALA A 12 -6.04 -15.85 15.53
CA ALA A 12 -4.62 -15.84 15.80
C ALA A 12 -3.98 -14.53 15.30
N LYS A 13 -2.99 -14.01 16.04
CA LYS A 13 -2.19 -12.85 15.61
C LYS A 13 -0.92 -13.35 14.94
N VAL A 14 -0.79 -13.11 13.64
CA VAL A 14 0.40 -13.49 12.85
C VAL A 14 1.19 -12.23 12.54
N LYS A 15 2.48 -12.21 12.85
CA LYS A 15 3.38 -11.12 12.47
C LYS A 15 3.97 -11.42 11.10
N VAL A 16 3.81 -10.49 10.17
CA VAL A 16 4.35 -10.58 8.80
C VAL A 16 5.17 -9.34 8.50
N VAL A 17 6.22 -9.49 7.71
CA VAL A 17 7.03 -8.38 7.21
C VAL A 17 6.93 -8.37 5.69
N PHE A 18 6.39 -7.30 5.14
CA PHE A 18 6.25 -7.09 3.69
C PHE A 18 7.42 -6.26 3.18
N ARG A 19 8.00 -6.64 2.03
CA ARG A 19 9.03 -5.87 1.34
C ARG A 19 8.42 -5.27 0.07
N LEU A 20 8.06 -4.00 0.13
CA LEU A 20 7.35 -3.30 -0.93
C LEU A 20 8.31 -2.51 -1.80
N GLN A 21 8.32 -2.76 -3.11
CA GLN A 21 9.06 -1.94 -4.08
C GLN A 21 8.09 -1.25 -5.05
N PHE A 22 8.44 -0.05 -5.51
CA PHE A 22 7.51 0.82 -6.23
C PHE A 22 8.09 1.38 -7.52
N HIS A 23 7.23 1.50 -8.51
CA HIS A 23 7.49 2.17 -9.78
C HIS A 23 6.21 2.84 -10.26
N ALA A 24 6.26 4.11 -10.67
CA ALA A 24 5.13 4.81 -11.24
C ALA A 24 5.40 5.14 -12.71
N THR A 25 4.39 4.96 -13.57
CA THR A 25 4.43 5.25 -15.01
C THR A 25 3.29 6.19 -15.40
N ASN A 26 3.38 6.80 -16.57
CA ASN A 26 2.41 7.78 -17.09
C ASN A 26 2.33 9.03 -16.20
N ILE A 27 3.49 9.49 -15.75
CA ILE A 27 3.62 10.75 -15.02
C ILE A 27 3.77 11.88 -16.05
N PRO A 28 3.05 13.01 -15.91
CA PRO A 28 3.20 14.16 -16.80
C PRO A 28 4.64 14.69 -16.81
N SER A 29 5.07 15.25 -17.95
CA SER A 29 6.43 15.72 -18.17
C SER A 29 6.78 17.03 -17.44
N THR A 30 5.79 17.79 -16.98
CA THR A 30 5.99 19.10 -16.34
C THR A 30 5.36 19.14 -14.95
N GLY A 31 6.06 19.75 -13.98
CA GLY A 31 5.52 20.05 -12.65
C GLY A 31 5.63 18.92 -11.63
N TRP A 32 6.15 17.75 -12.02
CA TRP A 32 6.26 16.56 -11.16
C TRP A 32 7.67 15.97 -11.14
N ASP A 33 8.69 16.81 -10.97
CA ASP A 33 10.09 16.40 -11.21
C ASP A 33 10.64 15.39 -10.20
N LYS A 34 10.17 15.46 -8.95
CA LYS A 34 10.63 14.60 -7.85
C LYS A 34 9.47 14.18 -6.96
N LEU A 35 9.28 12.87 -6.81
CA LEU A 35 8.16 12.29 -6.08
C LEU A 35 8.64 11.43 -4.90
N PHE A 36 7.84 11.36 -3.86
CA PHE A 36 7.96 10.38 -2.78
C PHE A 36 6.62 9.66 -2.58
N LEU A 37 6.69 8.54 -1.85
CA LEU A 37 5.52 7.78 -1.41
C LEU A 37 5.39 7.86 0.11
N SER A 38 4.18 8.05 0.60
CA SER A 38 3.82 7.82 2.00
C SER A 38 2.96 6.57 2.10
N PHE A 39 3.33 5.66 2.99
CA PHE A 39 2.57 4.46 3.32
C PHE A 39 1.80 4.70 4.62
N ILE A 40 0.47 4.69 4.56
CA ILE A 40 -0.41 5.12 5.65
C ILE A 40 -1.28 3.94 6.07
N SER A 41 -1.18 3.56 7.35
CA SER A 41 -2.03 2.49 7.90
C SER A 41 -3.46 3.00 8.09
N ALA A 42 -4.45 2.29 7.54
CA ALA A 42 -5.86 2.66 7.72
C ALA A 42 -6.28 2.59 9.21
N ASP A 43 -5.74 1.64 9.96
CA ASP A 43 -6.05 1.44 11.38
C ASP A 43 -5.66 2.65 12.25
N THR A 44 -4.54 3.30 11.91
CA THR A 44 -3.98 4.38 12.72
C THR A 44 -4.15 5.76 12.10
N GLY A 45 -4.42 5.82 10.79
CA GLY A 45 -4.39 7.05 9.99
C GLY A 45 -3.01 7.70 9.89
N LYS A 46 -1.95 7.04 10.37
CA LYS A 46 -0.59 7.58 10.43
C LYS A 46 0.28 7.01 9.32
N VAL A 47 1.24 7.82 8.88
CA VAL A 47 2.31 7.37 7.98
C VAL A 47 3.19 6.38 8.75
N SER A 48 3.20 5.12 8.32
CA SER A 48 4.07 4.08 8.89
C SER A 48 5.46 4.08 8.24
N ALA A 49 5.53 4.42 6.96
CA ALA A 49 6.77 4.50 6.20
C ALA A 49 6.70 5.56 5.10
N LYS A 50 7.86 6.03 4.66
CA LYS A 50 7.99 7.01 3.59
C LYS A 50 9.24 6.72 2.77
N THR A 51 9.18 6.87 1.46
CA THR A 51 10.37 6.77 0.61
C THR A 51 11.14 8.10 0.57
N ASN A 52 12.42 8.01 0.18
CA ASN A 52 13.15 9.17 -0.33
C ASN A 52 12.49 9.72 -1.60
N LYS A 53 12.76 10.99 -1.92
CA LYS A 53 12.35 11.55 -3.21
C LYS A 53 13.16 10.89 -4.34
N ALA A 54 12.48 10.47 -5.40
CA ALA A 54 13.07 9.95 -6.63
C ALA A 54 12.71 10.87 -7.81
N ASN A 55 13.60 10.93 -8.81
CA ASN A 55 13.39 11.76 -9.98
C ASN A 55 12.40 11.10 -10.95
N VAL A 56 11.57 11.91 -11.58
CA VAL A 56 10.78 11.52 -12.74
C VAL A 56 11.63 11.68 -14.00
N ARG A 57 11.71 10.62 -14.80
CA ARG A 57 12.43 10.58 -16.08
C ARG A 57 11.60 9.82 -17.09
N ASN A 58 11.37 10.42 -18.25
CA ASN A 58 10.59 9.81 -19.35
C ASN A 58 9.21 9.31 -18.88
N GLY A 59 8.49 10.15 -18.12
CA GLY A 59 7.17 9.82 -17.58
C GLY A 59 7.14 8.70 -16.54
N SER A 60 8.29 8.33 -15.97
CA SER A 60 8.43 7.24 -15.00
C SER A 60 9.22 7.66 -13.76
N CYS A 61 8.86 7.11 -12.61
CA CYS A 61 9.55 7.32 -11.33
C CYS A 61 9.80 5.98 -10.65
N LYS A 62 11.06 5.66 -10.37
CA LYS A 62 11.43 4.42 -9.67
C LYS A 62 12.06 4.77 -8.33
N TRP A 63 11.48 4.25 -7.26
CA TRP A 63 12.05 4.37 -5.93
C TRP A 63 13.02 3.20 -5.70
N PRO A 64 14.32 3.48 -5.47
CA PRO A 64 15.33 2.43 -5.38
C PRO A 64 15.20 1.63 -4.08
N ASP A 65 14.90 2.32 -2.98
CA ASP A 65 14.79 1.73 -1.65
C ASP A 65 13.39 1.14 -1.44
N PRO A 66 13.28 -0.15 -1.04
CA PRO A 66 12.01 -0.74 -0.68
C PRO A 66 11.52 -0.22 0.67
N ILE A 67 10.21 -0.29 0.91
CA ILE A 67 9.63 -0.14 2.24
C ILE A 67 9.51 -1.52 2.87
N TYR A 68 9.99 -1.66 4.10
CA TYR A 68 9.74 -2.84 4.94
C TYR A 68 8.63 -2.52 5.95
N GLU A 69 7.46 -3.13 5.78
CA GLU A 69 6.33 -2.94 6.69
C GLU A 69 6.13 -4.19 7.54
N ALA A 70 6.40 -4.08 8.84
CA ALA A 70 6.14 -5.14 9.80
C ALA A 70 4.76 -4.93 10.44
N THR A 71 3.82 -5.84 10.18
CA THR A 71 2.44 -5.69 10.65
C THR A 71 1.89 -6.97 11.26
N ARG A 72 0.83 -6.83 12.05
CA ARG A 72 0.11 -7.96 12.66
C ARG A 72 -1.21 -8.16 11.92
N LEU A 73 -1.38 -9.36 11.38
CA LEU A 73 -2.59 -9.83 10.75
C LEU A 73 -3.41 -10.67 11.73
N LEU A 74 -4.73 -10.60 11.61
CA LEU A 74 -5.65 -11.46 12.36
C LEU A 74 -6.11 -12.57 11.44
N GLN A 75 -5.76 -13.81 11.76
CA GLN A 75 -6.15 -14.98 10.99
C GLN A 75 -7.28 -15.72 11.71
N ASP A 76 -8.37 -16.00 11.02
CA ASP A 76 -9.39 -16.92 11.51
C ASP A 76 -8.78 -18.33 11.62
N SER A 77 -8.78 -18.88 12.84
CA SER A 77 -8.12 -20.17 13.12
C SER A 77 -8.74 -21.34 12.35
N ARG A 78 -10.02 -21.23 11.95
CA ARG A 78 -10.78 -22.27 11.26
C ARG A 78 -10.66 -22.15 9.75
N THR A 79 -10.90 -20.96 9.18
CA THR A 79 -10.87 -20.76 7.71
C THR A 79 -9.48 -20.47 7.19
N LYS A 80 -8.52 -20.13 8.07
CA LYS A 80 -7.18 -19.65 7.74
C LYS A 80 -7.15 -18.35 6.92
N THR A 81 -8.28 -17.67 6.80
CA THR A 81 -8.36 -16.38 6.11
C THR A 81 -7.94 -15.25 7.03
N TYR A 82 -7.27 -14.24 6.47
CA TYR A 82 -6.91 -13.02 7.19
C TYR A 82 -8.02 -11.97 7.12
N ASP A 83 -8.19 -11.22 8.20
CA ASP A 83 -8.92 -9.95 8.15
C ASP A 83 -8.17 -8.94 7.27
N ASP A 84 -8.91 -8.03 6.64
CA ASP A 84 -8.34 -6.97 5.83
C ASP A 84 -7.31 -6.16 6.62
N LYS A 85 -6.20 -5.88 5.96
CA LYS A 85 -5.12 -5.03 6.45
C LYS A 85 -4.86 -3.91 5.47
N LEU A 86 -5.72 -2.91 5.51
CA LEU A 86 -5.76 -1.82 4.54
C LEU A 86 -4.67 -0.77 4.82
N TYR A 87 -3.99 -0.38 3.75
CA TYR A 87 -3.06 0.73 3.72
C TYR A 87 -3.39 1.64 2.54
N LYS A 88 -3.16 2.94 2.73
CA LYS A 88 -3.19 3.94 1.68
C LYS A 88 -1.77 4.33 1.30
N ILE A 89 -1.47 4.30 0.02
CA ILE A 89 -0.25 4.82 -0.58
C ILE A 89 -0.58 6.19 -1.19
N VAL A 90 0.18 7.21 -0.81
CA VAL A 90 0.05 8.56 -1.38
C VAL A 90 1.32 8.92 -2.13
N VAL A 91 1.20 9.26 -3.41
CA VAL A 91 2.30 9.75 -4.24
C VAL A 91 2.27 11.28 -4.25
N ALA A 92 3.36 11.94 -3.88
CA ALA A 92 3.40 13.39 -3.79
C ALA A 92 4.79 13.98 -4.07
N MET A 93 4.84 15.27 -4.46
CA MET A 93 6.09 16.03 -4.62
C MET A 93 6.44 16.87 -3.37
N GLY A 94 5.46 17.12 -2.50
CA GLY A 94 5.56 17.94 -1.29
C GLY A 94 4.63 17.45 -0.18
N THR A 95 4.53 18.20 0.92
CA THR A 95 3.68 17.84 2.08
C THR A 95 2.29 18.50 2.04
N SER A 96 2.05 19.46 1.15
CA SER A 96 0.74 20.09 1.00
C SER A 96 -0.24 19.17 0.27
N ARG A 97 -1.55 19.32 0.52
CA ARG A 97 -2.57 18.57 -0.22
C ARG A 97 -2.52 18.83 -1.73
N SER A 98 -2.17 20.06 -2.14
CA SER A 98 -2.01 20.44 -3.55
C SER A 98 -0.82 19.76 -4.25
N SER A 99 0.05 19.08 -3.50
CA SER A 99 1.24 18.42 -4.04
C SER A 99 1.07 16.91 -4.18
N ILE A 100 -0.15 16.39 -4.00
CA ILE A 100 -0.51 14.99 -4.16
C ILE A 100 -0.79 14.71 -5.63
N LEU A 101 -0.05 13.76 -6.22
CA LEU A 101 -0.29 13.28 -7.58
C LEU A 101 -1.47 12.32 -7.63
N GLY A 102 -1.61 11.49 -6.60
CA GLY A 102 -2.74 10.57 -6.44
C GLY A 102 -2.50 9.52 -5.36
N GLU A 103 -3.50 8.66 -5.18
CA GLU A 103 -3.57 7.70 -4.06
C GLU A 103 -3.94 6.30 -4.53
N LEU A 104 -3.41 5.27 -3.86
CA LEU A 104 -3.77 3.86 -4.05
C LEU A 104 -4.05 3.21 -2.71
N ASP A 105 -5.19 2.52 -2.58
CA ASP A 105 -5.46 1.68 -1.41
C ASP A 105 -5.03 0.23 -1.71
N VAL A 106 -4.44 -0.45 -0.73
CA VAL A 106 -3.95 -1.83 -0.83
C VAL A 106 -4.29 -2.62 0.43
N ASN A 107 -4.67 -3.89 0.25
CA ASN A 107 -4.89 -4.83 1.34
C ASN A 107 -3.67 -5.76 1.48
N LEU A 108 -2.85 -5.57 2.52
CA LEU A 108 -1.67 -6.42 2.71
C LEU A 108 -2.04 -7.87 3.08
N ALA A 109 -3.25 -8.10 3.58
CA ALA A 109 -3.72 -9.44 3.93
C ALA A 109 -3.78 -10.37 2.70
N GLU A 110 -4.07 -9.83 1.51
CA GLU A 110 -4.14 -10.58 0.25
C GLU A 110 -2.78 -11.15 -0.18
N PHE A 111 -1.68 -10.58 0.31
CA PHE A 111 -0.32 -10.98 -0.05
C PHE A 111 0.40 -11.75 1.06
N ALA A 112 -0.26 -12.00 2.20
CA ALA A 112 0.36 -12.58 3.40
C ALA A 112 0.89 -14.01 3.19
N GLU A 113 0.29 -14.77 2.29
CA GLU A 113 0.64 -16.17 2.00
C GLU A 113 1.36 -16.34 0.65
N ALA A 114 1.76 -15.24 0.01
CA ALA A 114 2.43 -15.28 -1.28
C ALA A 114 3.79 -15.98 -1.17
N LEU A 115 3.90 -17.18 -1.76
CA LEU A 115 5.14 -17.97 -1.80
C LEU A 115 6.11 -17.52 -2.90
N LYS A 116 5.62 -16.74 -3.87
CA LYS A 116 6.37 -16.21 -5.00
C LYS A 116 6.22 -14.69 -5.02
N PRO A 117 7.21 -13.94 -5.55
CA PRO A 117 7.05 -12.51 -5.76
C PRO A 117 5.79 -12.21 -6.57
N VAL A 118 4.98 -11.29 -6.07
CA VAL A 118 3.73 -10.86 -6.68
C VAL A 118 3.76 -9.36 -6.92
N SER A 119 3.03 -8.90 -7.93
CA SER A 119 2.93 -7.49 -8.23
C SER A 119 1.54 -7.09 -8.68
N ILE A 120 1.15 -5.88 -8.33
CA ILE A 120 -0.04 -5.21 -8.83
C ILE A 120 0.35 -3.94 -9.58
N ALA A 121 -0.46 -3.57 -10.56
CA ALA A 121 -0.33 -2.31 -11.29
C ALA A 121 -1.71 -1.67 -11.37
N LEU A 122 -1.91 -0.57 -10.65
CA LEU A 122 -3.21 0.07 -10.50
C LEU A 122 -3.13 1.59 -10.76
N PRO A 123 -4.16 2.18 -11.40
CA PRO A 123 -4.21 3.62 -11.57
C PRO A 123 -4.33 4.33 -10.23
N LEU A 124 -3.68 5.48 -10.10
CA LEU A 124 -3.81 6.34 -8.93
C LEU A 124 -5.18 7.04 -8.95
N ARG A 125 -5.91 6.96 -7.85
CA ARG A 125 -7.12 7.76 -7.66
C ARG A 125 -6.76 9.22 -7.44
N GLY A 126 -7.60 10.12 -7.94
CA GLY A 126 -7.36 11.57 -7.88
C GLY A 126 -6.24 12.05 -8.82
N CYS A 127 -5.72 11.17 -9.68
CA CYS A 127 -4.74 11.52 -10.70
C CYS A 127 -5.42 11.62 -12.07
N GLU A 128 -5.41 12.81 -12.67
CA GLU A 128 -6.02 13.04 -13.99
C GLU A 128 -5.15 12.57 -15.16
N PHE A 129 -3.89 12.21 -14.89
CA PHE A 129 -2.91 11.85 -15.92
C PHE A 129 -2.90 10.36 -16.27
N GLY A 130 -3.76 9.56 -15.62
CA GLY A 130 -3.75 8.10 -15.78
C GLY A 130 -2.46 7.46 -15.27
N THR A 131 -1.81 8.06 -14.27
CA THR A 131 -0.59 7.51 -13.64
C THR A 131 -0.90 6.15 -13.03
N ILE A 132 -0.05 5.16 -13.33
CA ILE A 132 -0.16 3.79 -12.82
C ILE A 132 0.96 3.58 -11.80
N LEU A 133 0.60 3.08 -10.62
CA LEU A 133 1.54 2.65 -9.61
C LEU A 133 1.67 1.12 -9.62
N HIS A 134 2.90 0.67 -9.85
CA HIS A 134 3.32 -0.72 -9.76
C HIS A 134 3.89 -0.97 -8.37
N VAL A 135 3.41 -2.02 -7.70
CA VAL A 135 3.86 -2.43 -6.36
C VAL A 135 4.25 -3.90 -6.41
N TRP A 136 5.48 -4.22 -6.00
CA TRP A 136 5.97 -5.59 -5.83
C TRP A 136 6.03 -5.93 -4.34
N PHE A 137 5.52 -7.11 -3.97
CA PHE A 137 5.49 -7.65 -2.60
C PHE A 137 6.46 -8.83 -2.45
#